data_AF-A0A7V5H377-F1
#
_entry.id   AF-A0A7V5H377-F1
#
_cell.length_a   1.000
_cell.length_b   1.000
_cell.length_c   1.000
_cell.angle_alpha   90.00
_cell.angle_beta   90.00
_cell.angle_gamma   90.00
#
_symmetry.space_group_name_H-M   'P 1'
#
loop_
_entity.id
_entity.type
_entity.pdbx_description
1 polymer ?
#
loop_
_entity_poly.entity_id
_entity_poly.type
_entity_poly.pdbx_seq_one_letter_code
_entity_poly.pdbx_strand_id
1 'polypeptide(L)' 'MAQNRDYYEILGVDRNASQEEIKKAYRKLAI' A
#
# COMPACT_ATOMS: atom_id res chain seq x y z
N MET A 1 5.68 22.11 1.12
CA MET A 1 4.53 21.30 1.58
C MET A 1 4.92 19.84 1.42
N ALA A 2 5.20 19.14 2.51
CA ALA A 2 5.68 17.76 2.45
C ALA A 2 4.51 16.84 2.04
N GLN A 3 4.41 16.54 0.75
CA GLN A 3 3.56 15.48 0.22
C GLN A 3 4.22 14.15 0.58
N ASN A 4 4.13 13.75 1.84
CA ASN A 4 4.38 12.37 2.23
C ASN A 4 3.32 11.55 1.51
N ARG A 5 3.71 10.94 0.38
CA ARG A 5 2.85 10.05 -0.36
C ARG A 5 2.57 8.89 0.58
N ASP A 6 1.34 8.81 1.07
CA ASP A 6 0.92 7.72 1.92
C ASP A 6 0.83 6.45 1.06
N TYR A 7 1.97 5.76 0.97
CA TYR A 7 2.10 4.53 0.19
C TYR A 7 1.09 3.47 0.64
N TYR A 8 0.74 3.46 1.92
CA TYR A 8 -0.30 2.59 2.48
C TYR A 8 -1.70 2.93 1.94
N GLU A 9 -2.05 4.21 1.84
CA GLU A 9 -3.33 4.63 1.24
C GLU A 9 -3.37 4.36 -0.26
N ILE A 10 -2.26 4.57 -0.97
CA ILE A 10 -2.13 4.27 -2.41
C ILE A 10 -2.30 2.77 -2.66
N LEU A 11 -1.71 1.94 -1.81
CA LEU A 11 -1.85 0.49 -1.87
C LEU A 11 -3.21 0.01 -1.32
N GLY A 12 -3.99 0.88 -0.66
CA GLY A 12 -5.25 0.53 -0.02
C GLY A 12 -5.09 -0.46 1.13
N VAL A 13 -3.98 -0.41 1.85
CA VAL A 13 -3.66 -1.32 2.97
C VAL A 13 -3.46 -0.54 4.27
N ASP A 14 -3.69 -1.19 5.40
CA ASP A 14 -3.43 -0.61 6.72
C ASP A 14 -1.93 -0.30 6.90
N ARG A 15 -1.59 0.69 7.72
CA ARG A 15 -0.19 1.01 8.06
C ARG A 15 0.50 -0.14 8.81
N ASN A 16 -0.28 -0.98 9.47
CA ASN A 16 0.17 -2.20 10.15
C ASN A 16 0.05 -3.45 9.28
N ALA A 17 -0.28 -3.31 7.98
CA ALA A 17 -0.40 -4.43 7.07
C ALA A 17 0.91 -5.21 7.02
N SER A 18 0.79 -6.53 7.04
CA SER A 18 1.93 -7.43 6.90
C SER A 18 2.54 -7.32 5.50
N GLN A 19 3.81 -7.69 5.36
CA GLN A 19 4.47 -7.71 4.05
C GLN A 19 3.73 -8.59 3.03
N GLU A 20 3.05 -9.65 3.49
CA GLU A 20 2.24 -10.51 2.64
C GLU A 20 1.02 -9.78 2.07
N GLU A 21 0.34 -8.98 2.88
CA GLU A 21 -0.80 -8.16 2.47
C GLU A 21 -0.39 -7.06 1.50
N ILE A 22 0.72 -6.37 1.78
CA ILE A 22 1.31 -5.38 0.86
C ILE A 22 1.59 -6.02 -0.51
N LYS A 23 2.20 -7.22 -0.53
CA LYS A 23 2.52 -7.93 -1.76
C LYS A 23 1.28 -8.44 -2.51
N LYS A 24 0.19 -8.76 -1.80
CA LYS A 24 -1.11 -9.11 -2.41
C LYS A 24 -1.77 -7.87 -3.01
N ALA A 25 -1.81 -6.75 -2.28
CA ALA A 25 -2.38 -5.49 -2.75
C ALA A 25 -1.65 -4.95 -3.99
N TYR A 26 -0.30 -4.96 -3.98
CA TYR A 26 0.49 -4.58 -5.14
C TYR A 26 0.17 -5.42 -6.38
N ARG A 27 0.05 -6.74 -6.22
CA ARG A 27 -0.31 -7.65 -7.33
C ARG A 27 -1.71 -7.41 -7.86
N LYS A 28 -2.67 -7.05 -6.99
CA LYS A 28 -4.04 -6.72 -7.36
C LYS A 28 -4.14 -5.40 -8.13
N LEU A 29 -3.31 -4.41 -7.78
CA LEU A 29 -3.28 -3.10 -8.46
C LEU A 29 -2.53 -3.12 -9.79
N ALA A 30 -1.69 -4.12 -10.03
CA ALA A 30 -0.91 -4.28 -11.26
C ALA A 30 -1.64 -5.05 -12.38
N ILE A 31 -2.87 -5.50 -12.14
CA ILE A 31 -3.78 -6.13 -13.11
C ILE A 31 -4.85 -5.12 -13.49
#